data_AF-A0A7C1MQ74-F1
#
_entry.id   AF-A0A7C1MQ74-F1
#
_cell.length_a   1.000
_cell.length_b   1.000
_cell.length_c   1.000
_cell.angle_alpha   90.00
_cell.angle_beta   90.00
_cell.angle_gamma   90.00
#
_symmetry.space_group_name_H-M   'P 1'
#
loop_
_entity.id
_entity.type
_entity.pdbx_description
1 polymer ?
#
loop_
_entity_poly.entity_id
_entity_poly.type
_entity_poly.pdbx_seq_one_letter_code
_entity_poly.pdbx_strand_id
1 'polypeptide(L)'
;MTIFTYLKLFLGSFFIALLLTPLVRRVAMKFNFMAFPKEDRWHREPTALFGGVAIFIAVMITMVSFLGLGDNLGLFDLRQIIGFFIGVFLIFICGIIDDFKKVVPQVKLLFQIIASCVVIYFGISFTINHAYFEKLPVFVVQLIDLLVIPFTILWIIGITNAFNLLDNMDGLSSGVAGIASVMLFLSGIIYR
;
A
#
# COMPACT_ATOMS: atom_id res chain seq x y z
N MET A 1 -6.98 17.46 12.06
CA MET A 1 -6.05 16.66 12.90
C MET A 1 -4.85 17.49 13.29
N THR A 2 -4.32 17.30 14.49
CA THR A 2 -3.09 17.99 14.92
C THR A 2 -1.85 17.26 14.39
N ILE A 3 -0.73 17.98 14.26
CA ILE A 3 0.56 17.40 13.86
C ILE A 3 1.00 16.28 14.82
N PHE A 4 0.65 16.39 16.10
CA PHE A 4 0.91 15.38 17.11
C PHE A 4 0.22 14.04 16.83
N THR A 5 -0.98 14.05 16.24
CA THR A 5 -1.68 12.81 15.87
C THR A 5 -0.93 12.05 14.79
N TYR A 6 -0.45 12.75 13.76
CA TYR A 6 0.36 12.14 12.70
C TYR A 6 1.68 11.57 13.23
N LEU A 7 2.34 12.32 14.12
CA LEU A 7 3.58 11.87 14.75
C LEU A 7 3.36 10.60 15.60
N LYS A 8 2.25 10.52 16.35
CA LYS A 8 1.88 9.31 17.10
C LYS A 8 1.66 8.10 16.18
N LEU A 9 0.97 8.28 15.06
CA LEU A 9 0.76 7.22 14.07
C LEU A 9 2.08 6.75 13.44
N PHE A 10 2.94 7.69 13.06
CA PHE A 10 4.24 7.38 12.48
C PHE A 10 5.16 6.66 13.48
N LEU A 11 5.32 7.20 14.69
CA LEU A 11 6.17 6.59 15.71
C LEU A 11 5.62 5.25 16.17
N GLY A 12 4.29 5.13 16.32
CA GLY A 12 3.63 3.88 16.67
C GLY A 12 3.93 2.78 15.67
N SER A 13 3.71 3.02 14.37
CA SER A 13 4.00 2.04 13.34
C SER A 13 5.50 1.76 13.21
N PHE A 14 6.36 2.77 13.35
CA PHE A 14 7.81 2.62 13.34
C PHE A 14 8.31 1.69 14.45
N PHE A 15 7.93 1.94 15.71
CA PHE A 15 8.39 1.12 16.84
C PHE A 15 7.80 -0.29 16.79
N ILE A 16 6.53 -0.45 16.39
CA ILE A 16 5.94 -1.78 16.22
C ILE A 16 6.67 -2.55 15.11
N ALA A 17 6.95 -1.93 13.96
CA ALA A 17 7.71 -2.56 12.89
C ALA A 17 9.14 -2.92 13.32
N LEU A 18 9.81 -2.02 14.06
CA LEU A 18 11.15 -2.25 14.59
C LEU A 18 11.20 -3.48 15.52
N LEU A 19 10.15 -3.70 16.32
CA LEU A 19 10.02 -4.86 17.20
C LEU A 19 9.60 -6.13 16.45
N LEU A 20 8.67 -6.03 15.51
CA LEU A 20 8.14 -7.18 14.76
C LEU A 20 9.13 -7.73 13.74
N THR A 21 9.95 -6.89 13.11
CA THR A 21 10.90 -7.31 12.08
C THR A 21 11.87 -8.41 12.55
N PRO A 22 12.59 -8.29 13.69
CA PRO A 22 13.44 -9.37 14.18
C PRO A 22 12.64 -10.61 14.62
N LEU A 23 11.40 -10.45 15.09
CA LEU A 23 10.53 -11.59 15.45
C LEU A 23 10.11 -12.38 14.22
N VAL A 24 9.63 -11.71 13.18
CA VAL A 24 9.28 -12.33 11.89
C VAL A 24 10.50 -13.01 11.27
N ARG A 25 11.68 -12.36 11.32
CA ARG A 25 12.94 -12.99 10.89
C ARG A 25 13.23 -14.30 11.63
N ARG A 26 13.12 -14.32 12.97
CA ARG A 26 13.34 -15.55 13.77
C ARG A 26 12.36 -16.66 13.40
N VAL A 27 11.08 -16.32 13.19
CA VAL A 27 10.06 -17.28 12.77
C VAL A 27 10.37 -17.82 11.38
N ALA A 28 10.69 -16.96 10.42
CA ALA A 28 11.04 -17.35 9.05
C ALA A 28 12.26 -18.30 9.03
N MET A 29 13.31 -18.01 9.79
CA MET A 29 14.47 -18.89 9.93
C MET A 29 14.11 -20.23 10.57
N LYS A 30 13.27 -20.25 11.61
CA LYS A 30 12.84 -21.48 12.29
C LYS A 30 12.06 -22.42 11.36
N PHE A 31 11.26 -21.88 10.44
CA PHE A 31 10.47 -22.65 9.48
C PHE A 31 11.17 -22.84 8.12
N ASN A 32 12.44 -22.46 7.99
CA ASN A 32 13.20 -22.50 6.72
C ASN A 32 12.55 -21.71 5.57
N PHE A 33 11.80 -20.64 5.88
CA PHE A 33 11.30 -19.70 4.89
C PHE A 33 12.38 -18.68 4.52
N MET A 34 13.36 -19.15 3.76
CA MET A 34 14.51 -18.36 3.35
C MET A 34 14.66 -18.38 1.82
N ALA A 35 15.00 -17.23 1.25
CA ALA A 35 15.48 -17.16 -0.12
C ALA A 35 16.96 -17.54 -0.11
N PHE A 36 17.28 -18.72 -0.67
CA PHE A 36 18.66 -19.15 -0.83
C PHE A 36 19.32 -18.45 -2.04
N PRO A 37 20.63 -18.18 -1.98
CA PRO A 37 21.36 -17.57 -3.09
C PRO A 37 21.19 -18.40 -4.38
N LYS A 38 20.95 -17.72 -5.50
CA LYS A 38 21.04 -18.27 -6.85
C LYS A 38 22.09 -17.49 -7.63
N GLU A 39 22.66 -18.09 -8.68
CA GLU A 39 23.72 -17.48 -9.49
C GLU A 39 23.32 -16.12 -10.13
N ASP A 40 22.02 -15.81 -10.19
CA ASP A 40 21.44 -14.59 -10.74
C ASP A 40 21.14 -13.49 -9.69
N ARG A 41 21.46 -13.69 -8.41
CA ARG A 41 21.17 -12.73 -7.33
C ARG A 41 22.44 -12.13 -6.71
N TRP A 42 22.32 -10.87 -6.26
CA TRP A 42 23.42 -10.07 -5.70
C TRP A 42 23.88 -10.55 -4.30
N HIS A 43 23.01 -11.27 -3.57
CA HIS A 43 23.22 -11.69 -2.19
C HIS A 43 23.81 -13.09 -2.09
N ARG A 44 24.84 -13.25 -1.27
CA ARG A 44 25.51 -14.54 -1.02
C ARG A 44 25.03 -15.27 0.24
N GLU A 45 24.17 -14.63 1.04
CA GLU A 45 23.64 -15.20 2.28
C GLU A 45 22.13 -15.49 2.17
N PRO A 46 21.61 -16.55 2.81
CA PRO A 46 20.18 -16.81 2.87
C PRO A 46 19.43 -15.66 3.56
N THR A 47 18.51 -15.03 2.85
CA THR A 47 17.70 -13.93 3.41
C THR A 47 16.33 -14.44 3.84
N ALA A 48 15.90 -14.09 5.05
CA ALA A 48 14.58 -14.44 5.54
C ALA A 48 13.49 -13.78 4.68
N LEU A 49 12.49 -14.57 4.26
CA LEU A 49 11.31 -14.07 3.57
C LEU A 49 10.39 -13.33 4.56
N PHE A 50 9.40 -12.60 4.05
CA PHE A 50 8.30 -11.98 4.81
C PHE A 50 8.64 -10.71 5.60
N GLY A 51 9.67 -9.95 5.24
CA GLY A 51 9.91 -8.62 5.80
C GLY A 51 8.68 -7.70 5.71
N GLY A 52 7.94 -7.78 4.59
CA GLY A 52 6.69 -7.04 4.39
C GLY A 52 5.57 -7.40 5.37
N VAL A 53 5.56 -8.60 5.95
CA VAL A 53 4.55 -9.02 6.95
C VAL A 53 4.69 -8.22 8.24
N ALA A 54 5.92 -7.96 8.69
CA ALA A 54 6.17 -7.14 9.88
C ALA A 54 5.64 -5.70 9.67
N ILE A 55 5.89 -5.12 8.49
CA ILE A 55 5.44 -3.77 8.13
C ILE A 55 3.92 -3.73 8.04
N PHE A 56 3.30 -4.69 7.35
CA PHE A 56 1.84 -4.78 7.23
C PHE A 56 1.17 -4.83 8.61
N ILE A 57 1.60 -5.76 9.47
CA ILE A 57 1.02 -5.91 10.82
C ILE A 57 1.21 -4.62 11.64
N ALA A 58 2.38 -3.98 11.57
CA ALA A 58 2.63 -2.74 12.30
C ALA A 58 1.69 -1.59 11.87
N VAL A 59 1.48 -1.42 10.57
CA VAL A 59 0.57 -0.40 10.02
C VAL A 59 -0.88 -0.73 10.40
N MET A 60 -1.30 -1.99 10.27
CA MET A 60 -2.67 -2.41 10.59
C MET A 60 -2.98 -2.22 12.08
N ILE A 61 -2.11 -2.67 12.99
CA ILE A 61 -2.29 -2.50 14.44
C ILE A 61 -2.41 -1.02 14.78
N THR A 62 -1.52 -0.19 14.22
CA THR A 62 -1.51 1.25 14.51
C THR A 62 -2.79 1.93 14.02
N MET A 63 -3.23 1.62 12.79
CA MET A 63 -4.47 2.18 12.24
C MET A 63 -5.71 1.71 13.00
N VAL A 64 -5.84 0.42 13.31
CA VAL A 64 -6.98 -0.11 14.06
C VAL A 64 -7.02 0.46 15.48
N SER A 65 -5.87 0.56 16.14
CA SER A 65 -5.78 1.18 17.48
C SER A 65 -6.19 2.65 17.43
N PHE A 66 -5.77 3.37 16.39
CA PHE A 66 -6.15 4.76 16.18
C PHE A 66 -7.65 4.97 15.97
N LEU A 67 -8.29 4.09 15.18
CA LEU A 67 -9.74 4.12 14.96
C LEU A 67 -10.51 3.71 16.22
N GLY A 68 -10.03 2.72 16.97
CA GLY A 68 -10.68 2.23 18.20
C GLY A 68 -10.70 3.23 19.35
N LEU A 69 -9.84 4.26 19.33
CA LEU A 69 -9.76 5.30 20.37
C LEU A 69 -10.85 6.39 20.26
N GLY A 70 -11.89 6.20 19.42
CA GLY A 70 -13.18 6.88 19.52
C GLY A 70 -13.26 8.32 19.00
N ASP A 71 -12.26 9.16 19.30
CA ASP A 71 -12.34 10.61 19.04
C ASP A 71 -12.04 11.02 17.59
N ASN A 72 -11.65 10.07 16.73
CA ASN A 72 -11.14 10.36 15.38
C ASN A 72 -11.99 9.79 14.23
N LEU A 73 -13.09 9.09 14.52
CA LEU A 73 -13.96 8.51 13.47
C LEU A 73 -14.60 9.59 12.59
N GLY A 74 -14.82 10.81 13.10
CA GLY A 74 -15.40 11.90 12.31
C GLY A 74 -14.45 12.52 11.27
N LEU A 75 -13.18 12.10 11.23
CA LEU A 75 -12.16 12.66 10.34
C LEU A 75 -11.99 11.88 9.02
N PHE A 76 -12.58 10.69 8.94
CA PHE A 76 -12.44 9.79 7.81
C PHE A 76 -13.79 9.15 7.48
N ASP A 77 -14.08 8.95 6.21
CA ASP A 77 -15.23 8.16 5.81
C ASP A 77 -14.97 6.69 6.16
N LEU A 78 -15.75 6.14 7.09
CA LEU A 78 -15.66 4.74 7.53
C LEU A 78 -15.77 3.78 6.35
N ARG A 79 -16.57 4.13 5.33
CA ARG A 79 -16.71 3.33 4.10
C ARG A 79 -15.37 3.26 3.38
N GLN A 80 -14.70 4.39 3.17
CA GLN A 80 -13.38 4.42 2.53
C GLN A 80 -12.34 3.65 3.35
N ILE A 81 -12.35 3.78 4.68
CA ILE A 81 -11.45 3.02 5.57
C ILE A 81 -11.61 1.50 5.36
N ILE A 82 -12.86 1.01 5.35
CA ILE A 82 -13.14 -0.41 5.14
C ILE A 82 -12.63 -0.86 3.76
N GLY A 83 -12.89 -0.06 2.73
CA GLY A 83 -12.37 -0.31 1.38
C GLY A 83 -10.85 -0.41 1.33
N PHE A 84 -10.17 0.53 1.97
CA PHE A 84 -8.71 0.54 2.08
C PHE A 84 -8.19 -0.74 2.74
N PHE A 85 -8.75 -1.14 3.89
CA PHE A 85 -8.31 -2.36 4.57
C PHE A 85 -8.49 -3.61 3.71
N ILE A 86 -9.64 -3.76 3.06
CA ILE A 86 -9.90 -4.92 2.18
C ILE A 86 -8.94 -4.91 0.98
N GLY A 87 -8.75 -3.74 0.34
CA GLY A 87 -7.86 -3.60 -0.81
C GLY A 87 -6.41 -3.93 -0.47
N VAL A 88 -5.88 -3.37 0.62
CA VAL A 88 -4.50 -3.66 1.07
C VAL A 88 -4.37 -5.13 1.47
N PHE A 89 -5.36 -5.71 2.14
CA PHE A 89 -5.35 -7.13 2.50
C PHE A 89 -5.31 -8.05 1.27
N LEU A 90 -6.07 -7.74 0.21
CA LEU A 90 -6.04 -8.51 -1.03
C LEU A 90 -4.67 -8.48 -1.71
N ILE A 91 -4.04 -7.30 -1.80
CA ILE A 91 -2.69 -7.15 -2.36
C ILE A 91 -1.67 -7.88 -1.49
N PHE A 92 -1.78 -7.77 -0.16
CA PHE A 92 -0.92 -8.43 0.79
C PHE A 92 -0.98 -9.96 0.68
N ILE A 93 -2.18 -10.53 0.59
CA ILE A 93 -2.36 -11.98 0.39
C ILE A 93 -1.78 -12.41 -0.96
N CYS A 94 -1.99 -11.64 -2.03
CA CYS A 94 -1.35 -11.94 -3.32
C CYS A 94 0.19 -11.94 -3.20
N GLY A 95 0.76 -10.99 -2.48
CA GLY A 95 2.21 -10.90 -2.22
C GLY A 95 2.73 -12.10 -1.43
N ILE A 96 2.06 -12.50 -0.35
CA ILE A 96 2.40 -13.70 0.42
C ILE A 96 2.35 -14.94 -0.47
N ILE A 97 1.29 -15.10 -1.27
CA ILE A 97 1.14 -16.27 -2.14
C ILE A 97 2.29 -16.30 -3.16
N ASP A 98 2.68 -15.15 -3.71
CA ASP A 98 3.81 -15.04 -4.65
C ASP A 98 5.16 -15.40 -4.02
N ASP A 99 5.40 -15.00 -2.77
CA ASP A 99 6.60 -15.38 -2.02
C ASP A 99 6.71 -16.89 -1.84
N PHE A 100 5.58 -17.60 -1.65
CA PHE A 100 5.54 -19.05 -1.47
C PHE A 100 5.53 -19.83 -2.79
N LYS A 101 4.71 -19.38 -3.73
CA LYS A 101 4.40 -20.07 -4.98
C LYS A 101 4.47 -19.01 -6.06
N LYS A 102 5.62 -18.90 -6.76
CA LYS A 102 5.81 -17.96 -7.87
C LYS A 102 4.54 -17.87 -8.72
N VAL A 103 3.78 -16.78 -8.56
CA VAL A 103 2.45 -16.64 -9.14
C VAL A 103 2.61 -16.17 -10.58
N VAL A 104 1.85 -16.75 -11.50
CA VAL A 104 1.85 -16.31 -12.90
C VAL A 104 1.32 -14.87 -13.02
N PRO A 105 1.89 -14.01 -13.88
CA PRO A 105 1.54 -12.58 -13.93
C PRO A 105 0.05 -12.29 -14.08
N GLN A 106 -0.68 -13.13 -14.81
CA GLN A 106 -2.12 -12.99 -15.04
C GLN A 106 -2.93 -13.10 -13.73
N VAL A 107 -2.50 -13.97 -12.81
CA VAL A 107 -3.16 -14.13 -11.51
C VAL A 107 -2.84 -12.94 -10.61
N LYS A 108 -1.61 -12.42 -10.61
CA LYS A 108 -1.28 -11.19 -9.88
C LYS A 108 -2.12 -10.01 -10.36
N LEU A 109 -2.25 -9.87 -11.67
CA LEU A 109 -3.07 -8.83 -12.28
C LEU A 109 -4.54 -8.96 -11.86
N LEU A 110 -5.09 -10.17 -11.80
CA LEU A 110 -6.45 -10.40 -11.32
C LEU A 110 -6.64 -9.92 -9.87
N PHE A 111 -5.73 -10.26 -8.96
CA PHE A 111 -5.78 -9.76 -7.57
C PHE A 111 -5.73 -8.23 -7.51
N GLN A 112 -4.86 -7.60 -8.29
CA GLN A 112 -4.73 -6.15 -8.32
C GLN A 112 -5.99 -5.48 -8.92
N ILE A 113 -6.60 -6.05 -9.96
CA ILE A 113 -7.88 -5.57 -10.52
C ILE A 113 -8.99 -5.68 -9.47
N ILE A 114 -9.12 -6.84 -8.81
CA ILE A 114 -10.15 -7.03 -7.76
C ILE A 114 -9.95 -6.04 -6.63
N ALA A 115 -8.72 -5.88 -6.13
CA ALA A 115 -8.40 -4.91 -5.08
C ALA A 115 -8.73 -3.47 -5.51
N SER A 116 -8.43 -3.11 -6.76
CA SER A 116 -8.74 -1.80 -7.33
C SER A 116 -10.25 -1.55 -7.41
N CYS A 117 -11.01 -2.53 -7.90
CA CYS A 117 -12.47 -2.44 -7.95
C CYS A 117 -13.09 -2.31 -6.56
N VAL A 118 -12.54 -3.03 -5.56
CA VAL A 118 -12.99 -2.92 -4.16
C VAL A 118 -12.78 -1.50 -3.65
N VAL A 119 -11.58 -0.94 -3.73
CA VAL A 119 -11.34 0.41 -3.18
C VAL A 119 -12.21 1.46 -3.88
N ILE A 120 -12.41 1.34 -5.20
CA ILE A 120 -13.31 2.21 -5.98
C ILE A 120 -14.76 2.08 -5.51
N TYR A 121 -15.25 0.85 -5.30
CA TYR A 121 -16.60 0.61 -4.77
C TYR A 121 -16.82 1.26 -3.40
N PHE A 122 -15.78 1.34 -2.58
CA PHE A 122 -15.81 2.01 -1.28
C PHE A 122 -15.53 3.53 -1.37
N GLY A 123 -15.47 4.10 -2.57
CA GLY A 123 -15.37 5.55 -2.79
C GLY A 123 -13.95 6.09 -2.83
N ILE A 124 -12.94 5.22 -3.01
CA ILE A 124 -11.54 5.62 -3.22
C ILE A 124 -11.24 5.59 -4.72
N SER A 125 -11.28 6.77 -5.34
CA SER A 125 -10.88 6.97 -6.73
C SER A 125 -10.28 8.37 -6.89
N PHE A 126 -9.69 8.64 -8.05
CA PHE A 126 -9.36 10.03 -8.38
C PHE A 126 -10.62 10.90 -8.35
N THR A 127 -10.45 12.14 -7.90
CA THR A 127 -11.49 13.17 -7.95
C THR A 127 -11.08 14.20 -8.98
N ILE A 128 -11.96 14.50 -9.92
CA ILE A 128 -11.74 15.55 -10.90
C ILE A 128 -12.24 16.86 -10.32
N ASN A 129 -11.39 17.88 -10.35
CA ASN A 129 -11.85 19.24 -10.12
C ASN A 129 -12.40 19.80 -11.45
N HIS A 130 -13.73 19.82 -11.57
CA HIS A 130 -14.41 20.30 -12.78
C HIS A 130 -14.14 21.78 -13.10
N ALA A 131 -13.65 22.57 -12.14
CA ALA A 131 -13.26 23.97 -12.38
C ALA A 131 -12.22 24.11 -13.50
N TYR A 132 -11.32 23.12 -13.65
CA TYR A 132 -10.33 23.12 -14.73
C TYR A 132 -10.92 22.87 -16.11
N PHE A 133 -12.17 22.42 -16.18
CA PHE A 133 -12.83 21.96 -17.41
C PHE A 133 -14.12 22.74 -17.72
N GLU A 134 -14.41 23.83 -17.02
CA GLU A 134 -15.64 24.63 -17.18
C GLU A 134 -15.87 25.13 -18.62
N LYS A 135 -14.79 25.34 -19.38
CA LYS A 135 -14.85 25.82 -20.77
C LYS A 135 -15.08 24.70 -21.79
N LEU A 136 -15.05 23.43 -21.38
CA LEU A 136 -15.23 22.30 -22.30
C LEU A 136 -16.71 21.99 -22.51
N PRO A 137 -17.07 21.44 -23.68
CA PRO A 137 -18.41 20.90 -23.90
C PRO A 137 -18.76 19.82 -22.87
N VAL A 138 -20.02 19.79 -22.43
CA VAL A 138 -20.52 18.85 -21.40
C VAL A 138 -20.19 17.39 -21.73
N PHE A 139 -20.32 16.99 -23.00
CA PHE A 139 -20.01 15.61 -23.42
C PHE A 139 -18.54 15.23 -23.20
N VAL A 140 -17.62 16.21 -23.29
CA VAL A 140 -16.19 15.98 -23.04
C VAL A 140 -15.96 15.75 -21.56
N VAL A 141 -16.57 16.56 -20.70
CA VAL A 141 -16.45 16.40 -19.23
C VAL A 141 -16.97 15.03 -18.80
N GLN A 142 -18.11 14.59 -19.33
CA GLN A 142 -18.66 13.24 -19.08
C GLN A 142 -17.72 12.11 -19.51
N LEU A 143 -17.00 12.30 -20.63
CA LEU A 143 -16.00 11.33 -21.08
C LEU A 143 -14.81 11.27 -20.12
N ILE A 144 -14.36 12.42 -19.60
CA ILE A 144 -13.29 12.47 -18.60
C ILE A 144 -13.73 11.75 -17.31
N ASP A 145 -14.97 11.95 -16.86
CA ASP A 145 -15.52 11.24 -15.69
C ASP A 145 -15.53 9.73 -15.87
N LEU A 146 -15.89 9.25 -17.07
CA LEU A 146 -15.84 7.82 -17.40
C LEU A 146 -14.41 7.26 -17.34
N LEU A 147 -13.40 8.08 -17.67
CA LEU A 147 -11.99 7.67 -17.64
C LEU A 147 -11.38 7.62 -16.24
N VAL A 148 -12.04 8.19 -15.22
CA VAL A 148 -11.56 8.15 -13.82
C VAL A 148 -11.38 6.72 -13.33
N ILE A 149 -12.35 5.86 -13.59
CA ILE A 149 -12.35 4.47 -13.11
C ILE A 149 -11.20 3.66 -13.73
N PRO A 150 -11.07 3.55 -15.07
CA PRO A 150 -9.96 2.80 -15.66
C PRO A 150 -8.61 3.42 -15.32
N PHE A 151 -8.51 4.75 -15.21
CA PHE A 151 -7.29 5.41 -14.77
C PHE A 151 -6.92 5.06 -13.32
N THR A 152 -7.89 5.03 -12.40
CA THR A 152 -7.68 4.61 -11.00
C THR A 152 -7.17 3.17 -10.93
N ILE A 153 -7.78 2.26 -11.70
CA ILE A 153 -7.37 0.85 -11.77
C ILE A 153 -5.93 0.73 -12.29
N LEU A 154 -5.64 1.38 -13.43
CA LEU A 154 -4.31 1.39 -14.02
C LEU A 154 -3.25 1.98 -13.07
N TRP A 155 -3.61 3.01 -12.31
CA TRP A 155 -2.72 3.63 -11.34
C TRP A 155 -2.36 2.69 -10.21
N ILE A 156 -3.35 2.02 -9.59
CA ILE A 156 -3.12 1.07 -8.50
C ILE A 156 -2.27 -0.11 -8.99
N ILE A 157 -2.64 -0.70 -10.14
CA ILE A 157 -1.88 -1.79 -10.77
C ILE A 157 -0.46 -1.35 -11.12
N GLY A 158 -0.32 -0.17 -11.71
CA GLY A 158 0.95 0.40 -12.15
C GLY A 158 1.91 0.61 -10.99
N ILE A 159 1.46 1.27 -9.92
CA ILE A 159 2.25 1.50 -8.72
C ILE A 159 2.61 0.18 -8.04
N THR A 160 1.67 -0.76 -7.91
CA THR A 160 1.93 -2.07 -7.28
C THR A 160 3.02 -2.84 -8.04
N ASN A 161 2.94 -2.88 -9.38
CA ASN A 161 3.96 -3.56 -10.18
C ASN A 161 5.29 -2.78 -10.22
N ALA A 162 5.26 -1.45 -10.21
CA ALA A 162 6.47 -0.64 -10.15
C ALA A 162 7.27 -0.92 -8.86
N PHE A 163 6.62 -0.96 -7.70
CA PHE A 163 7.28 -1.31 -6.44
C PHE A 163 7.82 -2.74 -6.42
N ASN A 164 7.08 -3.70 -6.98
CA ASN A 164 7.54 -5.08 -7.12
C ASN A 164 8.80 -5.18 -8.01
N LEU A 165 8.89 -4.38 -9.08
CA LEU A 165 10.09 -4.33 -9.93
C LEU A 165 11.28 -3.65 -9.25
N LEU A 166 11.04 -2.67 -8.38
CA LEU A 166 12.08 -2.00 -7.60
C LEU A 166 12.65 -2.87 -6.46
N ASP A 167 11.90 -3.88 -6.01
CA ASP A 167 12.29 -4.74 -4.87
C ASP A 167 13.36 -5.79 -5.21
N ASN A 168 14.06 -5.61 -6.34
CA ASN A 168 15.18 -6.47 -6.74
C ASN A 168 16.53 -6.02 -6.14
N MET A 169 16.56 -4.93 -5.35
CA MET A 169 17.77 -4.36 -4.76
C MET A 169 17.56 -4.00 -3.29
N ASP A 170 18.59 -4.23 -2.46
CA ASP A 170 18.54 -3.95 -1.02
C ASP A 170 18.23 -2.48 -0.73
N GLY A 171 17.14 -2.24 -0.01
CA GLY A 171 16.76 -0.91 0.48
C GLY A 171 16.24 0.06 -0.58
N LEU A 172 16.21 -0.33 -1.88
CA LEU A 172 15.72 0.55 -2.94
C LEU A 172 14.21 0.79 -2.81
N SER A 173 13.43 -0.28 -2.75
CA SER A 173 11.96 -0.22 -2.63
C SER A 173 11.53 0.54 -1.37
N SER A 174 12.13 0.24 -0.21
CA SER A 174 11.83 0.91 1.05
C SER A 174 12.29 2.37 1.09
N GLY A 175 13.44 2.70 0.48
CA GLY A 175 13.92 4.08 0.36
C GLY A 175 12.98 4.94 -0.50
N VAL A 176 12.59 4.43 -1.68
CA VAL A 176 11.63 5.11 -2.56
C VAL A 176 10.27 5.27 -1.87
N ALA A 177 9.77 4.22 -1.18
CA ALA A 177 8.53 4.30 -0.41
C ALA A 177 8.59 5.35 0.71
N GLY A 178 9.73 5.44 1.42
CA GLY A 178 9.96 6.44 2.45
C GLY A 178 9.89 7.86 1.91
N ILE A 179 10.62 8.15 0.83
CA ILE A 179 10.61 9.46 0.18
C ILE A 179 9.19 9.81 -0.33
N ALA A 180 8.53 8.87 -1.00
CA ALA A 180 7.18 9.07 -1.51
C ALA A 180 6.17 9.35 -0.37
N SER A 181 6.28 8.62 0.74
CA SER A 181 5.40 8.80 1.90
C SER A 181 5.56 10.18 2.54
N VAL A 182 6.81 10.68 2.65
CA VAL A 182 7.07 12.04 3.16
C VAL A 182 6.48 13.09 2.23
N MET A 183 6.66 12.94 0.92
CA MET A 183 6.10 13.89 -0.06
C MET A 183 4.56 13.92 -0.03
N LEU A 184 3.93 12.74 0.05
CA LEU A 184 2.48 12.62 0.18
C LEU A 184 1.97 13.23 1.49
N PHE A 185 2.70 13.03 2.59
CA PHE A 185 2.38 13.63 3.88
C PHE A 185 2.45 15.16 3.84
N LEU A 186 3.54 15.72 3.28
CA LEU A 186 3.69 17.17 3.14
C LEU A 186 2.61 17.76 2.25
N SER A 187 2.33 17.14 1.10
CA SER A 187 1.24 17.54 0.20
C SER A 187 -0.11 17.52 0.93
N GLY A 188 -0.40 16.45 1.67
CA GLY A 188 -1.66 16.32 2.42
C GLY A 188 -1.82 17.29 3.59
N ILE A 189 -0.73 17.90 4.10
CA ILE A 189 -0.80 18.98 5.08
C ILE A 189 -0.98 20.34 4.40
N ILE A 190 -0.29 20.57 3.27
CA ILE A 190 -0.31 21.85 2.54
C ILE A 190 -1.68 22.10 1.88
N TYR A 191 -2.28 21.07 1.28
CA TYR A 191 -3.53 21.17 0.51
C TYR A 191 -4.78 20.78 1.31
N ARG A 192 -4.68 20.74 2.64
CA ARG A 192 -5.81 20.43 3.53
C ARG A 192 -6.63 21.68 3.83
#